data_AF-A0A7W0SEN9-F1
#
_entry.id   AF-A0A7W0SEN9-F1
#
_cell.length_a   1.000
_cell.length_b   1.000
_cell.length_c   1.000
_cell.angle_alpha   90.00
_cell.angle_beta   90.00
_cell.angle_gamma   90.00
#
_symmetry.space_group_name_H-M   'P 1'
#
loop_
_entity.id
_entity.type
_entity.pdbx_description
1 polymer ?
#
loop_
_entity_poly.entity_id
_entity_poly.type
_entity_poly.pdbx_seq_one_letter_code
_entity_poly.pdbx_strand_id
1 'polypeptide(L)'
;MEASDENTIGTKAMSLRYWYGASIAEFLGTGSDSVIGELTTNCTFALLPTQRDAWLAQIELLRAQLSGLTGSIFFEFNIPRVGRRIDVVLVIGPVVFALEFKVGENSFDRSAIEQVWDYALDLKNFHEASHRASIVPILIATELDKSPLLDLREDADQVYRPVSINATGLRAVIDLALSSTNGAAIESRSWSCAPYHPTPTIVEAARALYAQHSVEAIARFDAGAKNLQMTSRRIEELVDEACRTRQKVICFVTGVPGAGKTLVGLNLATRRRAEDQPTHAVFLSGNDPLVAVLREALTRDEVARHKKKRKKIRKADAARPVRAFIQNVHHFRDHALTNEGPPIEHVVIFDEAQRAWNLKQVASFMLRKKKRPGFPYSEPEFLISYMDRHQDWAVVV
;
A
#
# COMPACT_ATOMS: atom_id res chain seq x y z
N MET A 1 28.72 -19.45 49.77
CA MET A 1 29.93 -19.88 49.05
C MET A 1 29.46 -20.97 48.10
N GLU A 2 29.80 -20.88 46.80
CA GLU A 2 29.21 -21.59 45.63
C GLU A 2 27.88 -20.94 45.16
N ALA A 3 27.72 -20.23 44.03
CA ALA A 3 28.32 -20.27 42.67
C ALA A 3 28.25 -21.68 42.07
N SER A 4 27.59 -21.99 40.96
CA SER A 4 27.31 -21.27 39.72
C SER A 4 26.14 -21.95 38.97
N ASP A 5 25.49 -21.20 38.07
CA ASP A 5 25.31 -21.54 36.64
C ASP A 5 23.98 -21.13 36.02
N GLU A 6 24.11 -20.76 34.75
CA GLU A 6 23.09 -20.51 33.73
C GLU A 6 22.27 -19.22 33.83
N ASN A 7 22.79 -18.16 33.21
CA ASN A 7 21.92 -17.31 32.39
C ASN A 7 22.66 -16.62 31.24
N THR A 8 23.05 -17.40 30.22
CA THR A 8 23.43 -16.86 28.91
C THR A 8 22.24 -17.02 27.96
N ILE A 9 21.19 -16.22 28.17
CA ILE A 9 20.10 -16.12 27.19
C ILE A 9 20.51 -15.11 26.14
N GLY A 10 20.84 -15.65 24.96
CA GLY A 10 21.16 -14.90 23.76
C GLY A 10 20.13 -13.81 23.46
N THR A 11 20.66 -12.63 23.19
CA THR A 11 19.96 -11.47 22.67
C THR A 11 19.21 -11.86 21.40
N LYS A 12 17.90 -12.06 21.52
CA LYS A 12 16.98 -12.32 20.41
C LYS A 12 17.15 -11.18 19.40
N ALA A 13 17.78 -11.45 18.26
CA ALA A 13 18.02 -10.49 17.19
C ALA A 13 16.71 -9.76 16.86
N MET A 14 16.64 -8.47 17.19
CA MET A 14 15.56 -7.62 16.69
C MET A 14 15.69 -7.63 15.16
N SER A 15 14.61 -7.98 14.45
CA SER A 15 14.58 -7.88 13.00
C SER A 15 14.83 -6.42 12.63
N LEU A 16 16.02 -6.14 12.09
CA LEU A 16 16.42 -4.81 11.65
C LEU A 16 15.47 -4.37 10.53
N ARG A 17 14.98 -3.13 10.64
CA ARG A 17 14.01 -2.56 9.70
C ARG A 17 14.64 -2.16 8.37
N TYR A 18 15.92 -1.91 8.37
CA TYR A 18 16.74 -1.62 7.19
C TYR A 18 17.99 -2.50 7.27
N TRP A 19 18.67 -2.70 6.16
CA TRP A 19 19.93 -3.47 6.16
C TRP A 19 21.16 -2.59 6.37
N TYR A 20 21.05 -1.30 6.10
CA TYR A 20 22.04 -0.31 6.48
C TYR A 20 21.32 0.99 6.81
N GLY A 21 21.78 1.70 7.84
CA GLY A 21 21.21 2.99 8.21
C GLY A 21 22.21 3.86 8.96
N ALA A 22 22.38 5.09 8.49
CA ALA A 22 23.34 6.04 9.05
C ALA A 22 22.88 7.49 8.81
N SER A 23 23.52 8.44 9.49
CA SER A 23 23.42 9.84 9.05
C SER A 23 24.07 10.01 7.68
N ILE A 24 23.65 11.02 6.90
CA ILE A 24 24.26 11.32 5.60
C ILE A 24 25.76 11.59 5.76
N ALA A 25 26.16 12.30 6.82
CA ALA A 25 27.57 12.59 7.09
C ALA A 25 28.39 11.29 7.32
N GLU A 26 27.88 10.35 8.12
CA GLU A 26 28.53 9.05 8.34
C GLU A 26 28.58 8.22 7.06
N PHE A 27 27.49 8.19 6.28
CA PHE A 27 27.44 7.47 5.00
C PHE A 27 28.47 8.00 3.99
N LEU A 28 28.65 9.33 3.92
CA LEU A 28 29.67 9.96 3.07
C LEU A 28 31.11 9.67 3.56
N GLY A 29 31.31 9.50 4.86
CA GLY A 29 32.62 9.19 5.46
C GLY A 29 32.98 7.70 5.52
N THR A 30 31.98 6.81 5.41
CA THR A 30 32.16 5.35 5.48
C THR A 30 32.51 4.82 4.09
N GLY A 31 33.54 3.96 3.95
CA GLY A 31 33.94 3.37 2.65
C GLY A 31 32.88 2.43 2.05
N SER A 32 32.84 2.32 0.71
CA SER A 32 31.78 1.56 0.00
C SER A 32 31.74 0.09 0.44
N ASP A 33 32.91 -0.52 0.63
CA ASP A 33 33.03 -1.91 1.09
C ASP A 33 32.44 -2.14 2.48
N SER A 34 32.52 -1.14 3.39
CA SER A 34 31.94 -1.25 4.72
C SER A 34 30.42 -1.18 4.68
N VAL A 35 29.86 -0.27 3.87
CA VAL A 35 28.41 -0.19 3.63
C VAL A 35 27.89 -1.49 3.03
N ILE A 36 28.56 -2.02 2.00
CA ILE A 36 28.23 -3.31 1.38
C ILE A 36 28.36 -4.46 2.38
N GLY A 37 29.37 -4.44 3.26
CA GLY A 37 29.56 -5.43 4.31
C GLY A 37 28.38 -5.51 5.26
N GLU A 38 27.85 -4.36 5.70
CA GLU A 38 26.67 -4.30 6.57
C GLU A 38 25.39 -4.76 5.84
N LEU A 39 25.19 -4.29 4.60
CA LEU A 39 24.09 -4.73 3.74
C LEU A 39 24.08 -6.26 3.56
N THR A 40 25.26 -6.83 3.28
CA THR A 40 25.44 -8.27 3.08
C THR A 40 25.20 -9.04 4.37
N THR A 41 25.67 -8.53 5.51
CA THR A 41 25.49 -9.17 6.83
C THR A 41 24.02 -9.23 7.23
N ASN A 42 23.26 -8.18 6.92
CA ASN A 42 21.84 -8.07 7.24
C ASN A 42 20.92 -8.68 6.17
N CYS A 43 21.45 -8.99 4.98
CA CYS A 43 20.74 -9.67 3.92
C CYS A 43 20.33 -11.08 4.37
N THR A 44 19.02 -11.32 4.40
CA THR A 44 18.46 -12.60 4.87
C THR A 44 18.40 -13.68 3.77
N PHE A 45 18.95 -13.40 2.59
CA PHE A 45 18.87 -14.27 1.41
C PHE A 45 20.24 -14.45 0.77
N ALA A 46 20.36 -15.40 -0.16
CA ALA A 46 21.59 -15.60 -0.92
C ALA A 46 21.90 -14.35 -1.77
N LEU A 47 23.05 -13.73 -1.52
CA LEU A 47 23.49 -12.55 -2.25
C LEU A 47 23.88 -12.93 -3.69
N LEU A 48 23.23 -12.28 -4.66
CA LEU A 48 23.59 -12.41 -6.07
C LEU A 48 24.64 -11.34 -6.44
N PRO A 49 25.60 -11.63 -7.33
CA PRO A 49 26.57 -10.64 -7.80
C PRO A 49 25.91 -9.37 -8.36
N THR A 50 24.80 -9.54 -9.09
CA THR A 50 24.02 -8.43 -9.64
C THR A 50 23.42 -7.52 -8.57
N GLN A 51 23.06 -8.04 -7.40
CA GLN A 51 22.54 -7.24 -6.28
C GLN A 51 23.65 -6.42 -5.63
N ARG A 52 24.83 -7.01 -5.44
CA ARG A 52 26.01 -6.30 -4.95
C ARG A 52 26.40 -5.16 -5.89
N ASP A 53 26.45 -5.43 -7.20
CA ASP A 53 26.84 -4.45 -8.20
C ASP A 53 25.80 -3.32 -8.30
N ALA A 54 24.50 -3.63 -8.14
CA ALA A 54 23.45 -2.62 -8.01
C ALA A 54 23.63 -1.73 -6.77
N TRP A 55 23.92 -2.31 -5.60
CA TRP A 55 24.20 -1.52 -4.39
C TRP A 55 25.42 -0.61 -4.56
N LEU A 56 26.49 -1.09 -5.21
CA LEU A 56 27.66 -0.24 -5.49
C LEU A 56 27.29 0.95 -6.37
N ALA A 57 26.52 0.73 -7.44
CA ALA A 57 26.05 1.81 -8.31
C ALA A 57 25.17 2.82 -7.53
N GLN A 58 24.28 2.33 -6.66
CA GLN A 58 23.46 3.19 -5.79
C GLN A 58 24.31 4.01 -4.83
N ILE A 59 25.29 3.40 -4.17
CA ILE A 59 26.18 4.07 -3.19
C ILE A 59 26.95 5.21 -3.86
N GLU A 60 27.58 4.95 -5.01
CA GLU A 60 28.36 5.96 -5.72
C GLU A 60 27.49 7.15 -6.18
N LEU A 61 26.30 6.86 -6.73
CA LEU A 61 25.33 7.89 -7.11
C LEU A 61 24.90 8.72 -5.91
N LEU A 62 24.52 8.08 -4.80
CA LEU A 62 24.04 8.76 -3.61
C LEU A 62 25.12 9.62 -2.97
N ARG A 63 26.38 9.17 -2.95
CA ARG A 63 27.49 10.01 -2.45
C ARG A 63 27.67 11.28 -3.26
N ALA A 64 27.59 11.19 -4.59
CA ALA A 64 27.70 12.36 -5.46
C ALA A 64 26.55 13.35 -5.25
N GLN A 65 25.33 12.85 -5.00
CA GLN A 65 24.12 13.67 -4.95
C GLN A 65 23.81 14.23 -3.54
N LEU A 66 24.26 13.56 -2.47
CA LEU A 66 23.93 13.93 -1.08
C LEU A 66 24.96 14.84 -0.40
N SER A 67 26.05 15.20 -1.07
CA SER A 67 27.08 16.07 -0.51
C SER A 67 26.51 17.43 -0.08
N GLY A 68 26.78 17.81 1.18
CA GLY A 68 26.29 19.05 1.79
C GLY A 68 24.86 19.00 2.35
N LEU A 69 24.17 17.86 2.29
CA LEU A 69 22.86 17.68 2.90
C LEU A 69 22.97 17.10 4.32
N THR A 70 22.02 17.46 5.19
CA THR A 70 21.91 16.95 6.56
C THR A 70 20.65 16.13 6.71
N GLY A 71 20.78 14.89 7.16
CA GLY A 71 19.67 13.95 7.31
C GLY A 71 20.18 12.54 7.56
N SER A 72 19.33 11.55 7.32
CA SER A 72 19.67 10.14 7.42
C SER A 72 19.30 9.37 6.17
N ILE A 73 20.01 8.26 5.95
CA ILE A 73 19.82 7.35 4.84
C ILE A 73 19.61 5.93 5.38
N PHE A 74 18.65 5.22 4.80
CA PHE A 74 18.34 3.83 5.14
C PHE A 74 18.22 3.02 3.85
N PHE A 75 19.03 1.98 3.71
CA PHE A 75 18.93 1.05 2.58
C PHE A 75 18.08 -0.16 2.95
N GLU A 76 17.36 -0.67 1.96
CA GLU A 76 16.56 -1.90 2.06
C GLU A 76 15.54 -1.80 3.21
N PHE A 77 14.86 -0.64 3.28
CA PHE A 77 13.95 -0.29 4.36
C PHE A 77 12.63 -1.05 4.22
N ASN A 78 12.34 -1.88 5.20
CA ASN A 78 11.14 -2.69 5.29
C ASN A 78 10.03 -1.94 6.04
N ILE A 79 8.89 -1.75 5.37
CA ILE A 79 7.66 -1.32 6.04
C ILE A 79 7.05 -2.56 6.71
N PRO A 80 6.96 -2.63 8.06
CA PRO A 80 6.57 -3.87 8.72
C PRO A 80 5.18 -4.33 8.25
N ARG A 81 4.99 -5.65 8.08
CA ARG A 81 3.73 -6.29 7.64
C ARG A 81 3.28 -5.99 6.20
N VAL A 82 3.97 -5.13 5.46
CA VAL A 82 3.73 -4.89 4.03
C VAL A 82 4.48 -5.90 3.14
N GLY A 83 5.63 -6.38 3.60
CA GLY A 83 6.39 -7.44 2.91
C GLY A 83 7.15 -6.96 1.68
N ARG A 84 7.32 -5.64 1.51
CA ARG A 84 8.15 -5.00 0.49
C ARG A 84 9.23 -4.13 1.15
N ARG A 85 10.38 -4.00 0.48
CA ARG A 85 11.49 -3.13 0.91
C ARG A 85 11.65 -2.00 -0.09
N ILE A 86 11.82 -0.80 0.43
CA ILE A 86 12.22 0.37 -0.34
C ILE A 86 13.73 0.30 -0.49
N ASP A 87 14.25 0.46 -1.71
CA ASP A 87 15.69 0.38 -1.97
C ASP A 87 16.45 1.35 -1.07
N VAL A 88 16.04 2.62 -1.07
CA VAL A 88 16.61 3.65 -0.19
C VAL A 88 15.51 4.59 0.31
N VAL A 89 15.57 4.92 1.60
CA VAL A 89 14.81 6.02 2.19
C VAL A 89 15.77 7.09 2.66
N LEU A 90 15.48 8.35 2.29
CA LEU A 90 16.16 9.51 2.85
C LEU A 90 15.19 10.27 3.75
N VAL A 91 15.67 10.68 4.93
CA VAL A 91 14.93 11.56 5.84
C VAL A 91 15.73 12.85 5.96
N ILE A 92 15.27 13.92 5.32
CA ILE A 92 15.97 15.19 5.20
C ILE A 92 14.99 16.32 5.53
N GLY A 93 15.28 17.08 6.59
CA GLY A 93 14.36 18.10 7.07
C GLY A 93 12.96 17.52 7.36
N PRO A 94 11.86 18.16 6.90
CA PRO A 94 10.50 17.66 7.09
C PRO A 94 10.06 16.60 6.07
N VAL A 95 10.94 16.18 5.15
CA VAL A 95 10.59 15.36 3.99
C VAL A 95 11.20 13.95 4.08
N VAL A 96 10.40 12.96 3.68
CA VAL A 96 10.82 11.57 3.47
C VAL A 96 10.86 11.30 1.97
N PHE A 97 12.00 10.88 1.45
CA PHE A 97 12.15 10.47 0.06
C PHE A 97 12.19 8.95 0.00
N ALA A 98 11.30 8.34 -0.78
CA ALA A 98 11.29 6.91 -1.06
C ALA A 98 11.86 6.69 -2.46
N LEU A 99 13.04 6.05 -2.55
CA LEU A 99 13.76 5.87 -3.80
C LEU A 99 13.64 4.42 -4.26
N GLU A 100 13.38 4.24 -5.56
CA GLU A 100 13.47 2.97 -6.27
C GLU A 100 14.49 3.15 -7.41
N PHE A 101 15.46 2.24 -7.49
CA PHE A 101 16.50 2.26 -8.51
C PHE A 101 16.25 1.19 -9.57
N LYS A 102 16.35 1.60 -10.83
CA LYS A 102 16.43 0.71 -11.99
C LYS A 102 17.83 0.85 -12.60
N VAL A 103 18.78 0.12 -12.02
CA VAL A 103 20.19 0.12 -12.44
C VAL A 103 20.32 -0.55 -13.80
N GLY A 104 20.96 0.14 -14.76
CA GLY A 104 21.16 -0.32 -16.13
C GLY A 104 20.00 -0.04 -17.09
N GLU A 105 18.90 0.55 -16.61
CA GLU A 105 17.72 0.85 -17.42
C GLU A 105 17.78 2.27 -17.98
N ASN A 106 17.30 2.44 -19.22
CA ASN A 106 17.24 3.72 -19.96
C ASN A 106 15.80 4.20 -20.21
N SER A 107 14.82 3.58 -19.56
CA SER A 107 13.41 3.94 -19.70
C SER A 107 12.67 3.73 -18.37
N PHE A 108 11.54 4.39 -18.21
CA PHE A 108 10.69 4.23 -17.04
C PHE A 108 9.54 3.27 -17.37
N ASP A 109 9.58 2.05 -16.82
CA ASP A 109 8.40 1.18 -16.87
C ASP A 109 7.32 1.74 -15.94
N ARG A 110 6.07 1.72 -16.43
CA ARG A 110 4.89 2.06 -15.63
C ARG A 110 4.83 1.23 -14.35
N SER A 111 5.25 -0.03 -14.39
CA SER A 111 5.28 -0.89 -13.20
C SER A 111 6.24 -0.36 -12.12
N ALA A 112 7.35 0.25 -12.51
CA ALA A 112 8.33 0.84 -11.60
C ALA A 112 7.83 2.15 -10.99
N ILE A 113 7.10 2.95 -11.79
CA ILE A 113 6.44 4.17 -11.32
C ILE A 113 5.37 3.83 -10.29
N GLU A 114 4.54 2.82 -10.57
CA GLU A 114 3.52 2.33 -9.64
C GLU A 114 4.16 1.75 -8.37
N GLN A 115 5.27 1.02 -8.49
CA GLN A 115 6.01 0.45 -7.37
C GLN A 115 6.55 1.51 -6.39
N VAL A 116 7.19 2.57 -6.89
CA VAL A 116 7.72 3.62 -6.00
C VAL A 116 6.58 4.44 -5.37
N TRP A 117 5.47 4.62 -6.10
CA TRP A 117 4.30 5.30 -5.56
C TRP A 117 3.66 4.49 -4.43
N ASP A 118 3.55 3.17 -4.62
CA ASP A 118 3.07 2.23 -3.63
C ASP A 118 3.86 2.34 -2.33
N TYR A 119 5.19 2.47 -2.40
CA TYR A 119 6.03 2.67 -1.20
C TYR A 119 5.69 3.95 -0.45
N ALA A 120 5.49 5.06 -1.16
CA ALA A 120 5.13 6.32 -0.53
C ALA A 120 3.77 6.23 0.15
N LEU A 121 2.79 5.60 -0.51
CA LEU A 121 1.46 5.34 0.07
C LEU A 121 1.54 4.38 1.26
N ASP A 122 2.37 3.36 1.21
CA ASP A 122 2.53 2.39 2.30
C ASP A 122 3.18 3.05 3.52
N LEU A 123 4.18 3.90 3.32
CA LEU A 123 4.73 4.75 4.38
C LEU A 123 3.64 5.65 4.96
N LYS A 124 2.89 6.37 4.11
CA LYS A 124 1.87 7.31 4.55
C LYS A 124 0.79 6.65 5.40
N ASN A 125 0.34 5.46 5.00
CA ASN A 125 -0.84 4.82 5.58
C ASN A 125 -0.53 3.85 6.71
N PHE A 126 0.71 3.35 6.81
CA PHE A 126 1.05 2.25 7.70
C PHE A 126 2.27 2.48 8.60
N HIS A 127 3.04 3.54 8.38
CA HIS A 127 4.19 3.87 9.21
C HIS A 127 3.89 5.08 10.08
N GLU A 128 3.84 4.89 11.40
CA GLU A 128 3.32 5.90 12.34
C GLU A 128 3.99 7.27 12.18
N ALA A 129 5.32 7.29 12.10
CA ALA A 129 6.08 8.53 11.98
C ALA A 129 5.98 9.19 10.60
N SER A 130 5.44 8.49 9.59
CA SER A 130 5.21 9.03 8.24
C SER A 130 3.82 9.64 8.06
N HIS A 131 2.88 9.46 9.00
CA HIS A 131 1.50 9.95 8.87
C HIS A 131 1.40 11.45 8.59
N ARG A 132 2.35 12.25 9.10
CA ARG A 132 2.40 13.71 8.93
C ARG A 132 3.61 14.19 8.12
N ALA A 133 4.39 13.25 7.58
CA ALA A 133 5.53 13.59 6.74
C ALA A 133 5.06 13.90 5.33
N SER A 134 5.76 14.84 4.68
CA SER A 134 5.71 14.98 3.22
C SER A 134 6.55 13.87 2.61
N ILE A 135 5.98 13.10 1.69
CA ILE A 135 6.63 11.92 1.12
C ILE A 135 6.79 12.08 -0.38
N VAL A 136 8.02 12.02 -0.86
CA VAL A 136 8.36 12.17 -2.28
C VAL A 136 8.85 10.83 -2.83
N PRO A 137 8.03 10.12 -3.63
CA PRO A 137 8.46 8.92 -4.36
C PRO A 137 9.34 9.31 -5.56
N ILE A 138 10.53 8.73 -5.66
CA ILE A 138 11.51 9.00 -6.72
C ILE A 138 11.93 7.71 -7.41
N LEU A 139 11.69 7.62 -8.71
CA LEU A 139 12.19 6.54 -9.56
C LEU A 139 13.46 6.99 -10.28
N ILE A 140 14.55 6.23 -10.12
CA ILE A 140 15.86 6.54 -10.71
C ILE A 140 16.21 5.50 -11.77
N ALA A 141 16.38 5.95 -13.01
CA ALA A 141 16.95 5.16 -14.10
C ALA A 141 18.40 5.60 -14.34
N THR A 142 19.38 4.70 -14.17
CA THR A 142 20.80 5.10 -14.13
C THR A 142 21.39 5.40 -15.51
N GLU A 143 20.86 4.81 -16.59
CA GLU A 143 21.39 4.93 -17.95
C GLU A 143 20.56 5.89 -18.84
N LEU A 144 19.78 6.79 -18.22
CA LEU A 144 18.97 7.76 -18.95
C LEU A 144 19.74 9.06 -19.21
N ASP A 145 19.98 9.38 -20.48
CA ASP A 145 20.77 10.56 -20.89
C ASP A 145 20.14 11.90 -20.45
N LYS A 146 18.81 12.02 -20.51
CA LYS A 146 18.08 13.25 -20.18
C LYS A 146 16.97 12.97 -19.18
N SER A 147 17.03 13.64 -18.03
CA SER A 147 15.90 13.65 -17.10
C SER A 147 14.67 14.29 -17.76
N PRO A 148 13.46 13.74 -17.50
CA PRO A 148 12.21 14.46 -17.75
C PRO A 148 12.21 15.83 -17.07
N LEU A 149 11.32 16.71 -17.52
CA LEU A 149 11.08 17.97 -16.83
C LEU A 149 10.64 17.68 -15.39
N LEU A 150 11.29 18.34 -14.44
CA LEU A 150 10.98 18.19 -13.02
C LEU A 150 9.62 18.83 -12.74
N ASP A 151 8.66 18.01 -12.33
CA ASP A 151 7.32 18.43 -11.93
C ASP A 151 6.98 17.82 -10.56
N LEU A 152 7.07 18.64 -9.50
CA LEU A 152 6.67 18.24 -8.15
C LEU A 152 5.21 18.60 -7.93
N ARG A 153 4.37 17.57 -7.87
CA ARG A 153 2.94 17.73 -7.60
C ARG A 153 2.59 17.05 -6.29
N GLU A 154 2.28 17.86 -5.28
CA GLU A 154 1.81 17.42 -3.98
C GLU A 154 0.29 17.12 -4.04
N ASP A 155 -0.14 15.95 -3.55
CA ASP A 155 -1.55 15.67 -3.29
C ASP A 155 -1.95 16.11 -1.87
N ALA A 156 -3.26 16.16 -1.58
CA ALA A 156 -3.79 16.71 -0.31
C ALA A 156 -3.32 16.00 0.97
N ASP A 157 -2.84 14.77 0.84
CA ASP A 157 -2.26 13.98 1.94
C ASP A 157 -0.75 14.15 2.07
N GLN A 158 -0.14 15.14 1.43
CA GLN A 158 1.30 15.42 1.45
C GLN A 158 2.15 14.29 0.83
N VAL A 159 1.54 13.39 0.07
CA VAL A 159 2.25 12.44 -0.79
C VAL A 159 2.36 13.06 -2.18
N TYR A 160 3.58 13.13 -2.70
CA TYR A 160 3.82 13.67 -4.04
C TYR A 160 3.56 12.61 -5.11
N ARG A 161 3.24 13.04 -6.32
CA ARG A 161 3.26 12.18 -7.50
C ARG A 161 4.68 11.67 -7.75
N PRO A 162 4.85 10.42 -8.25
CA PRO A 162 6.16 9.87 -8.57
C PRO A 162 6.97 10.77 -9.48
N VAL A 163 8.22 11.03 -9.09
CA VAL A 163 9.17 11.80 -9.85
C VAL A 163 10.16 10.85 -10.50
N SER A 164 10.18 10.83 -11.82
CA SER A 164 11.12 10.01 -12.59
C SER A 164 12.33 10.84 -12.99
N ILE A 165 13.53 10.40 -12.62
CA ILE A 165 14.79 11.11 -12.86
C ILE A 165 15.89 10.17 -13.37
N ASN A 166 16.92 10.76 -13.97
CA ASN A 166 18.18 10.09 -14.25
C ASN A 166 19.15 10.15 -13.05
N ALA A 167 20.36 9.60 -13.24
CA ALA A 167 21.39 9.52 -12.20
C ALA A 167 21.85 10.87 -11.60
N THR A 168 21.66 11.98 -12.30
CA THR A 168 22.12 13.31 -11.88
C THR A 168 21.00 14.24 -11.39
N GLY A 169 19.74 13.81 -11.49
CA GLY A 169 18.58 14.63 -11.16
C GLY A 169 18.24 14.70 -9.66
N LEU A 170 18.79 13.80 -8.83
CA LEU A 170 18.31 13.59 -7.47
C LEU A 170 18.45 14.84 -6.59
N ARG A 171 19.58 15.54 -6.68
CA ARG A 171 19.81 16.76 -5.91
C ARG A 171 18.75 17.84 -6.18
N ALA A 172 18.40 18.04 -7.45
CA ALA A 172 17.41 19.03 -7.84
C ALA A 172 16.01 18.71 -7.27
N VAL A 173 15.62 17.43 -7.24
CA VAL A 173 14.35 17.00 -6.62
C VAL A 173 14.35 17.28 -5.12
N ILE A 174 15.44 16.94 -4.43
CA ILE A 174 15.57 17.14 -2.99
C ILE A 174 15.49 18.63 -2.65
N ASP A 175 16.29 19.46 -3.31
CA ASP A 175 16.32 20.91 -3.06
C ASP A 175 14.95 21.55 -3.33
N LEU A 176 14.29 21.17 -4.43
CA LEU A 176 12.96 21.69 -4.76
C LEU A 176 11.93 21.26 -3.71
N ALA A 177 11.89 19.98 -3.33
CA ALA A 177 10.95 19.47 -2.31
C ALA A 177 11.16 20.13 -0.94
N LEU A 178 12.41 20.34 -0.53
CA LEU A 178 12.74 21.03 0.72
C LEU A 178 12.31 22.50 0.69
N SER A 179 12.47 23.19 -0.44
CA SER A 179 12.06 24.59 -0.58
C SER A 179 10.54 24.79 -0.62
N SER A 180 9.80 23.76 -1.03
CA SER A 180 8.34 23.78 -1.16
C SER A 180 7.60 23.17 0.04
N THR A 181 8.31 22.50 0.95
CA THR A 181 7.72 21.89 2.15
C THR A 181 8.00 22.71 3.40
N ASN A 182 6.94 23.07 4.13
CA ASN A 182 7.05 23.63 5.47
C ASN A 182 6.79 22.56 6.54
N GLY A 183 7.62 22.51 7.57
CA GLY A 183 7.44 21.58 8.69
C GLY A 183 8.64 21.52 9.63
N ALA A 184 8.45 20.88 10.78
CA ALA A 184 9.56 20.56 11.67
C ALA A 184 10.42 19.44 11.07
N ALA A 185 11.73 19.51 11.29
CA ALA A 185 12.63 18.44 10.89
C ALA A 185 12.23 17.11 11.56
N ILE A 186 12.20 16.04 10.77
CA ILE A 186 11.88 14.70 11.25
C ILE A 186 13.11 14.16 11.98
N GLU A 187 12.92 13.75 13.24
CA GLU A 187 13.96 13.07 14.01
C GLU A 187 14.13 11.64 13.46
N SER A 188 15.26 11.40 12.79
CA SER A 188 15.46 10.20 11.97
C SER A 188 15.45 8.90 12.76
N ARG A 189 15.94 8.88 14.00
CA ARG A 189 15.98 7.66 14.82
C ARG A 189 14.57 7.24 15.21
N SER A 190 13.79 8.17 15.76
CA SER A 190 12.38 7.96 16.10
C SER A 190 11.57 7.58 14.86
N TRP A 191 11.82 8.22 13.73
CA TRP A 191 11.15 7.87 12.47
C TRP A 191 11.45 6.43 12.07
N SER A 192 12.71 6.03 12.00
CA SER A 192 13.09 4.68 11.54
C SER A 192 12.56 3.55 12.45
N CYS A 193 12.41 3.80 13.76
CA CYS A 193 11.93 2.82 14.73
C CYS A 193 10.41 2.81 14.90
N ALA A 194 9.66 3.73 14.27
CA ALA A 194 8.24 3.94 14.54
C ALA A 194 7.38 2.74 14.13
N PRO A 195 6.50 2.21 15.00
CA PRO A 195 5.76 0.98 14.73
C PRO A 195 4.89 1.06 13.47
N TYR A 196 4.54 -0.12 12.97
CA TYR A 196 3.43 -0.24 12.03
C TYR A 196 2.14 0.25 12.70
N HIS A 197 1.58 1.33 12.19
CA HIS A 197 0.35 1.93 12.68
C HIS A 197 -0.49 2.31 11.46
N PRO A 198 -1.53 1.55 11.12
CA PRO A 198 -2.50 1.97 10.11
C PRO A 198 -3.12 3.30 10.53
N THR A 199 -3.26 4.27 9.63
CA THR A 199 -3.87 5.57 9.96
C THR A 199 -5.24 5.35 10.64
N PRO A 200 -5.46 5.91 11.85
CA PRO A 200 -6.69 5.67 12.64
C PRO A 200 -7.97 5.91 11.84
N THR A 201 -7.96 6.90 10.95
CA THR A 201 -9.11 7.33 10.14
C THR A 201 -9.76 6.19 9.36
N ILE A 202 -8.98 5.34 8.68
CA ILE A 202 -9.54 4.24 7.87
C ILE A 202 -10.14 3.16 8.77
N VAL A 203 -9.45 2.79 9.85
CA VAL A 203 -9.91 1.73 10.76
C VAL A 203 -11.12 2.18 11.57
N GLU A 204 -11.12 3.42 12.06
CA GLU A 204 -12.24 4.01 12.80
C GLU A 204 -13.47 4.20 11.91
N ALA A 205 -13.29 4.72 10.70
CA ALA A 205 -14.38 4.88 9.75
C ALA A 205 -14.92 3.51 9.28
N ALA A 206 -14.05 2.52 9.02
CA ALA A 206 -14.49 1.17 8.69
C ALA A 206 -15.30 0.54 9.83
N ARG A 207 -14.85 0.68 11.08
CA ARG A 207 -15.60 0.20 12.27
C ARG A 207 -16.95 0.90 12.39
N ALA A 208 -17.00 2.21 12.20
CA ALA A 208 -18.22 2.98 12.28
C ALA A 208 -19.24 2.57 11.19
N LEU A 209 -18.77 2.46 9.95
CA LEU A 209 -19.55 1.96 8.82
C LEU A 209 -20.10 0.56 9.09
N TYR A 210 -19.23 -0.38 9.47
CA TYR A 210 -19.59 -1.77 9.75
C TYR A 210 -20.55 -1.92 10.93
N ALA A 211 -20.53 -0.99 11.89
CA ALA A 211 -21.36 -1.07 13.09
C ALA A 211 -22.76 -0.45 12.94
N GLN A 212 -22.92 0.59 12.13
CA GLN A 212 -24.15 1.40 12.09
C GLN A 212 -24.84 1.43 10.72
N HIS A 213 -24.23 0.91 9.65
CA HIS A 213 -24.72 1.06 8.26
C HIS A 213 -24.98 2.54 7.86
N SER A 214 -24.47 3.51 8.63
CA SER A 214 -24.86 4.91 8.51
C SER A 214 -23.69 5.81 8.15
N VAL A 215 -23.90 6.60 7.11
CA VAL A 215 -22.93 7.55 6.56
C VAL A 215 -22.68 8.73 7.51
N GLU A 216 -23.58 8.98 8.48
CA GLU A 216 -23.44 10.07 9.46
C GLU A 216 -22.18 9.94 10.33
N ALA A 217 -21.69 8.72 10.56
CA ALA A 217 -20.47 8.51 11.34
C ALA A 217 -19.20 8.87 10.57
N ILE A 218 -19.22 8.86 9.23
CA ILE A 218 -18.11 9.26 8.37
C ILE A 218 -17.89 10.78 8.41
N ALA A 219 -18.98 11.54 8.55
CA ALA A 219 -18.95 13.00 8.48
C ALA A 219 -18.12 13.69 9.59
N ARG A 220 -17.79 12.96 10.66
CA ARG A 220 -16.95 13.46 11.76
C ARG A 220 -15.44 13.34 11.50
N PHE A 221 -15.02 12.52 10.53
CA PHE A 221 -13.61 12.16 10.35
C PHE A 221 -12.96 12.74 9.09
N ASP A 222 -13.72 13.49 8.27
CA ASP A 222 -13.20 14.01 7.00
C ASP A 222 -13.77 15.41 6.69
N ALA A 223 -12.89 16.35 6.33
CA ALA A 223 -13.26 17.68 5.84
C ALA A 223 -14.03 17.60 4.49
N GLY A 224 -13.97 16.45 3.80
CA GLY A 224 -14.69 16.13 2.57
C GLY A 224 -16.05 15.42 2.73
N ALA A 225 -16.60 15.34 3.95
CA ALA A 225 -17.80 14.57 4.30
C ALA A 225 -18.99 14.71 3.32
N LYS A 226 -19.24 15.92 2.82
CA LYS A 226 -20.35 16.21 1.90
C LYS A 226 -20.15 15.56 0.52
N ASN A 227 -18.92 15.59 0.01
CA ASN A 227 -18.59 14.99 -1.30
C ASN A 227 -18.65 13.45 -1.21
N LEU A 228 -18.15 12.88 -0.12
CA LEU A 228 -18.25 11.43 0.14
C LEU A 228 -19.70 10.94 0.17
N GLN A 229 -20.58 11.68 0.86
CA GLN A 229 -22.02 11.36 0.91
C GLN A 229 -22.67 11.44 -0.48
N MET A 230 -22.37 12.48 -1.25
CA MET A 230 -22.91 12.64 -2.61
C MET A 230 -22.44 11.51 -3.53
N THR A 231 -21.15 11.18 -3.52
CA THR A 231 -20.59 10.10 -4.35
C THR A 231 -21.16 8.74 -3.95
N SER A 232 -21.20 8.43 -2.65
CA SER A 232 -21.78 7.16 -2.15
C SER A 232 -23.24 7.02 -2.56
N ARG A 233 -24.04 8.07 -2.38
CA ARG A 233 -25.45 8.07 -2.78
C ARG A 233 -25.62 7.89 -4.28
N ARG A 234 -24.81 8.56 -5.10
CA ARG A 234 -24.91 8.43 -6.55
C ARG A 234 -24.57 7.02 -7.03
N ILE A 235 -23.57 6.38 -6.42
CA ILE A 235 -23.22 4.98 -6.74
C ILE A 235 -24.36 4.04 -6.31
N GLU A 236 -24.97 4.25 -5.14
CA GLU A 236 -26.14 3.47 -4.72
C GLU A 236 -27.30 3.58 -5.71
N GLU A 237 -27.60 4.80 -6.19
CA GLU A 237 -28.63 5.04 -7.21
C GLU A 237 -28.31 4.32 -8.52
N LEU A 238 -27.05 4.32 -8.96
CA LEU A 238 -26.61 3.60 -10.16
C LEU A 238 -26.74 2.08 -10.00
N VAL A 239 -26.50 1.55 -8.80
CA VAL A 239 -26.70 0.13 -8.50
C VAL A 239 -28.17 -0.25 -8.56
N ASP A 240 -29.06 0.55 -7.97
CA ASP A 240 -30.51 0.30 -8.03
C ASP A 240 -31.05 0.45 -9.46
N GLU A 241 -30.52 1.41 -10.22
CA GLU A 241 -30.83 1.57 -11.63
C GLU A 241 -30.42 0.34 -12.43
N ALA A 242 -29.17 -0.13 -12.28
CA ALA A 242 -28.67 -1.34 -12.96
C ALA A 242 -29.51 -2.58 -12.65
N CYS A 243 -29.90 -2.77 -11.39
CA CYS A 243 -30.78 -3.87 -10.99
C CYS A 243 -32.17 -3.76 -11.63
N ARG A 244 -32.76 -2.57 -11.67
CA ARG A 244 -34.11 -2.33 -12.23
C ARG A 244 -34.13 -2.43 -13.76
N THR A 245 -33.09 -1.93 -14.43
CA THR A 245 -33.00 -1.93 -15.90
C THR A 245 -32.37 -3.20 -16.48
N ARG A 246 -31.86 -4.09 -15.61
CA ARG A 246 -31.12 -5.30 -15.99
C ARG A 246 -29.93 -4.95 -16.89
N GLN A 247 -29.08 -4.06 -16.39
CA GLN A 247 -27.89 -3.58 -17.09
C GLN A 247 -26.63 -3.85 -16.28
N LYS A 248 -25.52 -3.94 -16.98
CA LYS A 248 -24.18 -4.02 -16.39
C LYS A 248 -23.56 -2.62 -16.39
N VAL A 249 -23.00 -2.20 -15.25
CA VAL A 249 -22.46 -0.85 -15.07
C VAL A 249 -21.06 -0.93 -14.46
N ILE A 250 -20.15 -0.08 -14.95
CA ILE A 250 -18.84 0.13 -14.34
C ILE A 250 -18.75 1.60 -13.88
N CYS A 251 -18.43 1.82 -12.61
CA CYS A 251 -18.40 3.13 -11.98
C CYS A 251 -16.97 3.50 -11.56
N PHE A 252 -16.24 4.26 -12.38
CA PHE A 252 -14.90 4.72 -12.00
C PHE A 252 -14.95 5.85 -10.96
N VAL A 253 -14.54 5.56 -9.73
CA VAL A 253 -14.45 6.56 -8.66
C VAL A 253 -13.04 7.12 -8.59
N THR A 254 -12.87 8.36 -9.04
CA THR A 254 -11.59 9.08 -8.97
C THR A 254 -11.58 10.09 -7.84
N GLY A 255 -10.39 10.40 -7.33
CA GLY A 255 -10.21 11.36 -6.26
C GLY A 255 -8.76 11.38 -5.80
N VAL A 256 -8.32 12.51 -5.24
CA VAL A 256 -6.98 12.64 -4.65
C VAL A 256 -6.74 11.57 -3.58
N PRO A 257 -5.49 11.13 -3.35
CA PRO A 257 -5.14 10.35 -2.15
C PRO A 257 -5.73 10.97 -0.87
N GLY A 258 -6.21 10.12 0.03
CA GLY A 258 -6.91 10.57 1.24
C GLY A 258 -8.35 11.07 1.05
N ALA A 259 -8.87 11.21 -0.18
CA ALA A 259 -10.24 11.68 -0.43
C ALA A 259 -11.36 10.70 -0.01
N GLY A 260 -11.05 9.66 0.76
CA GLY A 260 -12.00 8.70 1.30
C GLY A 260 -12.62 7.70 0.29
N LYS A 261 -11.97 7.45 -0.85
CA LYS A 261 -12.43 6.45 -1.86
C LYS A 261 -12.69 5.06 -1.24
N THR A 262 -11.73 4.56 -0.46
CA THR A 262 -11.88 3.33 0.33
C THR A 262 -13.10 3.36 1.24
N LEU A 263 -13.42 4.51 1.84
CA LEU A 263 -14.60 4.67 2.71
C LEU A 263 -15.91 4.63 1.92
N VAL A 264 -15.94 5.23 0.72
CA VAL A 264 -17.09 5.12 -0.20
C VAL A 264 -17.34 3.64 -0.54
N GLY A 265 -16.28 2.92 -0.91
CA GLY A 265 -16.35 1.50 -1.23
C GLY A 265 -16.82 0.64 -0.07
N LEU A 266 -16.24 0.84 1.13
CA LEU A 266 -16.65 0.15 2.35
C LEU A 266 -18.10 0.46 2.72
N ASN A 267 -18.56 1.70 2.56
CA ASN A 267 -19.94 2.09 2.85
C ASN A 267 -20.93 1.36 1.95
N LEU A 268 -20.69 1.41 0.64
CA LEU A 268 -21.52 0.74 -0.36
C LEU A 268 -21.65 -0.76 -0.06
N ALA A 269 -20.52 -1.41 0.18
CA ALA A 269 -20.49 -2.83 0.51
C ALA A 269 -21.30 -3.11 1.80
N THR A 270 -21.17 -2.26 2.83
CA THR A 270 -21.81 -2.49 4.14
C THR A 270 -23.34 -2.34 4.07
N ARG A 271 -23.86 -1.39 3.29
CA ARG A 271 -25.31 -1.16 3.16
C ARG A 271 -26.03 -2.26 2.39
N ARG A 272 -25.33 -2.89 1.44
CA ARG A 272 -25.83 -4.00 0.61
C ARG A 272 -25.63 -5.39 1.26
N ARG A 273 -25.28 -5.42 2.54
CA ARG A 273 -25.09 -6.67 3.29
C ARG A 273 -26.39 -7.28 3.80
N ALA A 274 -27.47 -6.51 3.88
CA ALA A 274 -28.71 -6.93 4.52
C ALA A 274 -29.30 -8.19 3.82
N GLU A 275 -29.68 -9.20 4.63
CA GLU A 275 -30.14 -10.52 4.17
C GLU A 275 -31.47 -10.47 3.38
N ASP A 276 -32.16 -9.34 3.40
CA ASP A 276 -33.42 -9.07 2.72
C ASP A 276 -33.26 -8.49 1.31
N GLN A 277 -32.03 -8.18 0.88
CA GLN A 277 -31.75 -7.66 -0.47
C GLN A 277 -31.04 -8.71 -1.34
N PRO A 278 -31.49 -8.93 -2.59
CA PRO A 278 -30.88 -9.89 -3.52
C PRO A 278 -29.49 -9.45 -4.05
N THR A 279 -28.95 -8.36 -3.50
CA THR A 279 -27.75 -7.68 -4.00
C THR A 279 -26.56 -7.97 -3.09
N HIS A 280 -25.89 -9.11 -3.26
CA HIS A 280 -24.64 -9.35 -2.52
C HIS A 280 -23.52 -8.44 -3.03
N ALA A 281 -22.89 -7.71 -2.11
CA ALA A 281 -21.74 -6.84 -2.41
C ALA A 281 -20.47 -7.34 -1.71
N VAL A 282 -19.34 -7.29 -2.40
CA VAL A 282 -18.01 -7.62 -1.84
C VAL A 282 -17.01 -6.49 -2.05
N PHE A 283 -16.21 -6.23 -1.02
CA PHE A 283 -15.10 -5.30 -1.08
C PHE A 283 -13.80 -6.07 -1.37
N LEU A 284 -13.19 -5.80 -2.51
CA LEU A 284 -11.93 -6.38 -2.96
C LEU A 284 -10.82 -5.34 -2.85
N SER A 285 -9.65 -5.77 -2.36
CA SER A 285 -8.44 -4.96 -2.41
C SER A 285 -7.25 -5.82 -2.80
N GLY A 286 -6.32 -5.24 -3.57
CA GLY A 286 -4.99 -5.81 -3.81
C GLY A 286 -4.01 -5.61 -2.65
N ASN A 287 -4.39 -4.81 -1.64
CA ASN A 287 -3.55 -4.51 -0.48
C ASN A 287 -3.79 -5.52 0.65
N ASP A 288 -3.02 -6.60 0.63
CA ASP A 288 -3.05 -7.66 1.67
C ASP A 288 -2.92 -7.12 3.11
N PRO A 289 -1.97 -6.22 3.42
CA PRO A 289 -1.86 -5.59 4.73
C PRO A 289 -3.13 -4.86 5.18
N LEU A 290 -3.73 -4.05 4.30
CA LEU A 290 -4.96 -3.33 4.58
C LEU A 290 -6.11 -4.28 4.87
N VAL A 291 -6.28 -5.31 4.03
CA VAL A 291 -7.30 -6.35 4.23
C VAL A 291 -7.13 -7.05 5.58
N ALA A 292 -5.90 -7.40 5.96
CA ALA A 292 -5.62 -8.06 7.23
C ALA A 292 -5.95 -7.16 8.44
N VAL A 293 -5.58 -5.89 8.38
CA VAL A 293 -5.87 -4.90 9.43
C VAL A 293 -7.37 -4.67 9.58
N LEU A 294 -8.06 -4.40 8.47
CA LEU A 294 -9.49 -4.16 8.48
C LEU A 294 -10.24 -5.38 9.04
N ARG A 295 -9.87 -6.58 8.58
CA ARG A 295 -10.48 -7.83 9.09
C ARG A 295 -10.30 -8.00 10.60
N GLU A 296 -9.09 -7.79 11.11
CA GLU A 296 -8.81 -7.94 12.55
C GLU A 296 -9.52 -6.85 13.37
N ALA A 297 -9.51 -5.60 12.90
CA ALA A 297 -10.14 -4.49 13.60
C ALA A 297 -11.66 -4.65 13.68
N LEU A 298 -12.31 -5.00 12.57
CA LEU A 298 -13.76 -5.24 12.51
C LEU A 298 -14.15 -6.47 13.34
N THR A 299 -13.34 -7.54 13.31
CA THR A 299 -13.58 -8.73 14.14
C THR A 299 -13.51 -8.39 15.64
N ARG A 300 -12.51 -7.62 16.07
CA ARG A 300 -12.39 -7.18 17.47
C ARG A 300 -13.56 -6.31 17.89
N ASP A 301 -13.99 -5.40 17.02
CA ASP A 301 -15.13 -4.53 17.26
C ASP A 301 -16.44 -5.30 17.42
N GLU A 302 -16.70 -6.27 16.54
CA GLU A 302 -17.86 -7.16 16.62
C GLU A 302 -17.87 -7.95 17.94
N VAL A 303 -16.74 -8.54 18.33
CA VAL A 303 -16.60 -9.24 19.63
C VAL A 303 -16.88 -8.30 20.81
N ALA A 304 -16.33 -7.07 20.78
CA ALA A 304 -16.54 -6.08 21.82
C ALA A 304 -18.02 -5.66 21.93
N ARG A 305 -18.71 -5.50 20.78
CA ARG A 305 -20.15 -5.19 20.73
C ARG A 305 -21.01 -6.31 21.29
N HIS A 306 -20.75 -7.57 20.93
CA HIS A 306 -21.49 -8.72 21.51
C HIS A 306 -21.26 -8.84 23.02
N LYS A 307 -20.01 -8.63 23.49
CA LYS A 307 -19.70 -8.58 24.93
C LYS A 307 -20.50 -7.49 25.65
N LYS A 308 -20.59 -6.28 25.09
CA LYS A 308 -21.42 -5.19 25.65
C LYS A 308 -22.90 -5.56 25.70
N LYS A 309 -23.40 -6.30 24.72
CA LYS A 309 -24.77 -6.85 24.68
C LYS A 309 -24.95 -8.13 25.53
N ARG A 310 -23.98 -8.49 26.38
CA ARG A 310 -23.97 -9.72 27.20
C ARG A 310 -24.12 -11.02 26.39
N LYS A 311 -23.79 -11.01 25.10
CA LYS A 311 -23.75 -12.20 24.23
C LYS A 311 -22.32 -12.72 24.14
N LYS A 312 -22.11 -14.02 24.35
CA LYS A 312 -20.81 -14.67 24.12
C LYS A 312 -20.71 -15.09 22.66
N ILE A 313 -19.71 -14.56 21.96
CA ILE A 313 -19.34 -14.98 20.60
C ILE A 313 -17.86 -15.35 20.60
N ARG A 314 -17.48 -16.44 19.91
CA ARG A 314 -16.06 -16.75 19.73
C ARG A 314 -15.49 -15.81 18.68
N LYS A 315 -14.21 -15.45 18.81
CA LYS A 315 -13.53 -14.58 17.83
C LYS A 315 -13.64 -15.15 16.39
N ALA A 316 -13.55 -16.47 16.25
CA ALA A 316 -13.69 -17.15 14.96
C ALA A 316 -15.07 -16.92 14.32
N ASP A 317 -16.14 -16.96 15.10
CA ASP A 317 -17.51 -16.76 14.62
C ASP A 317 -17.75 -15.30 14.23
N ALA A 318 -17.20 -14.36 14.99
CA ALA A 318 -17.21 -12.93 14.64
C ALA A 318 -16.38 -12.62 13.37
N ALA A 319 -15.32 -13.38 13.10
CA ALA A 319 -14.45 -13.16 11.95
C ALA A 319 -15.05 -13.64 10.62
N ARG A 320 -15.91 -14.66 10.64
CA ARG A 320 -16.53 -15.24 9.44
C ARG A 320 -17.24 -14.21 8.55
N PRO A 321 -18.21 -13.42 9.06
CA PRO A 321 -18.89 -12.43 8.22
C PRO A 321 -17.96 -11.33 7.73
N VAL A 322 -16.96 -10.92 8.54
CA VAL A 322 -15.96 -9.92 8.16
C VAL A 322 -15.08 -10.42 7.00
N ARG A 323 -14.70 -11.71 7.01
CA ARG A 323 -13.86 -12.32 5.96
C ARG A 323 -14.60 -12.49 4.64
N ALA A 324 -15.90 -12.79 4.68
CA ALA A 324 -16.73 -12.84 3.49
C ALA A 324 -16.92 -11.43 2.87
N PHE A 325 -17.00 -10.42 3.74
CA PHE A 325 -17.23 -9.03 3.37
C PHE A 325 -16.02 -8.34 2.72
N ILE A 326 -14.84 -8.43 3.34
CA ILE A 326 -13.59 -7.86 2.82
C ILE A 326 -12.73 -9.02 2.34
N GLN A 327 -12.43 -9.07 1.04
CA GLN A 327 -11.64 -10.12 0.42
C GLN A 327 -10.41 -9.56 -0.29
N ASN A 328 -9.36 -10.39 -0.38
CA ASN A 328 -8.27 -10.09 -1.29
C ASN A 328 -8.73 -10.43 -2.71
N VAL A 329 -8.41 -9.58 -3.68
CA VAL A 329 -8.79 -9.76 -5.09
C VAL A 329 -8.34 -11.12 -5.67
N HIS A 330 -7.19 -11.64 -5.24
CA HIS A 330 -6.66 -12.92 -5.70
C HIS A 330 -7.52 -14.12 -5.28
N HIS A 331 -8.21 -14.06 -4.14
CA HIS A 331 -9.15 -15.13 -3.75
C HIS A 331 -10.37 -15.15 -4.66
N PHE A 332 -10.90 -13.96 -4.98
CA PHE A 332 -12.03 -13.80 -5.90
C PHE A 332 -11.68 -14.31 -7.30
N ARG A 333 -10.49 -13.93 -7.80
CA ARG A 333 -9.91 -14.47 -9.03
C ARG A 333 -9.79 -15.99 -9.00
N ASP A 334 -9.18 -16.54 -7.95
CA ASP A 334 -8.93 -17.97 -7.86
C ASP A 334 -10.24 -18.79 -7.85
N HIS A 335 -11.32 -18.27 -7.26
CA HIS A 335 -12.64 -18.88 -7.33
C HIS A 335 -13.22 -18.88 -8.77
N ALA A 336 -13.06 -17.77 -9.48
CA ALA A 336 -13.49 -17.63 -10.88
C ALA A 336 -12.76 -18.56 -11.86
N LEU A 337 -11.58 -19.08 -11.48
CA LEU A 337 -10.82 -20.06 -12.26
C LEU A 337 -11.34 -21.50 -12.15
N THR A 338 -12.13 -21.78 -11.11
CA THR A 338 -12.65 -23.12 -10.78
C THR A 338 -14.15 -23.24 -11.03
N ASN A 339 -14.87 -22.12 -11.08
CA ASN A 339 -16.31 -22.08 -11.30
C ASN A 339 -16.58 -21.41 -12.65
N GLU A 340 -17.49 -21.97 -13.45
CA GLU A 340 -17.90 -21.40 -14.74
C GLU A 340 -19.11 -20.47 -14.62
N GLY A 341 -19.91 -20.60 -13.55
CA GLY A 341 -21.05 -19.73 -13.28
C GLY A 341 -20.66 -18.32 -12.84
N PRO A 342 -21.64 -17.39 -12.74
CA PRO A 342 -21.41 -16.08 -12.14
C PRO A 342 -21.08 -16.18 -10.65
N PRO A 343 -20.41 -15.15 -10.09
CA PRO A 343 -20.33 -14.99 -8.64
C PRO A 343 -21.74 -14.83 -8.03
N ILE A 344 -21.85 -15.00 -6.72
CA ILE A 344 -23.11 -14.66 -6.03
C ILE A 344 -23.26 -13.14 -5.89
N GLU A 345 -22.14 -12.42 -5.94
CA GLU A 345 -22.06 -10.98 -5.80
C GLU A 345 -22.41 -10.28 -7.11
N HIS A 346 -23.53 -9.55 -7.12
CA HIS A 346 -23.88 -8.65 -8.23
C HIS A 346 -23.15 -7.31 -8.15
N VAL A 347 -22.54 -6.97 -7.00
CA VAL A 347 -21.79 -5.72 -6.82
C VAL A 347 -20.38 -6.04 -6.34
N VAL A 348 -19.37 -5.65 -7.11
CA VAL A 348 -17.96 -5.77 -6.73
C VAL A 348 -17.36 -4.38 -6.61
N ILE A 349 -16.75 -4.09 -5.46
CA ILE A 349 -15.97 -2.89 -5.24
C ILE A 349 -14.50 -3.27 -5.34
N PHE A 350 -13.76 -2.70 -6.28
CA PHE A 350 -12.32 -2.91 -6.40
C PHE A 350 -11.54 -1.68 -5.93
N ASP A 351 -11.16 -1.70 -4.65
CA ASP A 351 -10.36 -0.64 -4.05
C ASP A 351 -8.89 -0.75 -4.43
N GLU A 352 -8.24 0.41 -4.61
CA GLU A 352 -6.85 0.51 -5.07
C GLU A 352 -6.60 -0.22 -6.41
N ALA A 353 -7.56 -0.17 -7.34
CA ALA A 353 -7.48 -0.84 -8.64
C ALA A 353 -6.25 -0.46 -9.48
N GLN A 354 -5.61 0.68 -9.19
CA GLN A 354 -4.33 1.05 -9.79
C GLN A 354 -3.19 0.07 -9.45
N ARG A 355 -3.32 -0.73 -8.38
CA ARG A 355 -2.35 -1.75 -7.96
C ARG A 355 -2.61 -3.12 -8.59
N ALA A 356 -3.65 -3.25 -9.41
CA ALA A 356 -4.03 -4.52 -10.03
C ALA A 356 -2.96 -5.03 -10.98
N TRP A 357 -2.75 -6.35 -10.99
CA TRP A 357 -1.71 -6.94 -11.84
C TRP A 357 -2.03 -6.79 -13.33
N ASN A 358 -1.02 -6.36 -14.10
CA ASN A 358 -1.09 -6.35 -15.55
C ASN A 358 -1.01 -7.77 -16.13
N LEU A 359 -1.29 -7.90 -17.44
CA LEU A 359 -1.29 -9.19 -18.14
C LEU A 359 0.00 -10.00 -17.91
N LYS A 360 1.17 -9.35 -17.99
CA LYS A 360 2.47 -10.03 -17.82
C LYS A 360 2.63 -10.61 -16.42
N GLN A 361 2.26 -9.83 -15.40
CA GLN A 361 2.32 -10.26 -14.00
C GLN A 361 1.35 -11.41 -13.72
N VAL A 362 0.11 -11.31 -14.19
CA VAL A 362 -0.88 -12.39 -14.03
C VAL A 362 -0.43 -13.65 -14.76
N ALA A 363 -0.01 -13.56 -16.03
CA ALA A 363 0.47 -14.71 -16.79
C ALA A 363 1.68 -15.40 -16.12
N SER A 364 2.65 -14.62 -15.63
CA SER A 364 3.81 -15.15 -14.89
C SER A 364 3.39 -15.86 -13.61
N PHE A 365 2.48 -15.27 -12.83
CA PHE A 365 1.92 -15.89 -11.64
C PHE A 365 1.16 -17.19 -11.96
N MET A 366 0.27 -17.15 -12.95
CA MET A 366 -0.54 -18.30 -13.37
C MET A 366 0.34 -19.46 -13.83
N LEU A 367 1.41 -19.17 -14.58
CA LEU A 367 2.39 -20.16 -14.97
C LEU A 367 3.09 -20.78 -13.75
N ARG A 368 3.68 -19.95 -12.88
CA ARG A 368 4.53 -20.42 -11.77
C ARG A 368 3.76 -21.08 -10.64
N LYS A 369 2.58 -20.55 -10.28
CA LYS A 369 1.82 -20.95 -9.08
C LYS A 369 0.60 -21.79 -9.38
N LYS A 370 -0.06 -21.58 -10.53
CA LYS A 370 -1.29 -22.29 -10.92
C LYS A 370 -1.08 -23.29 -12.05
N LYS A 371 0.14 -23.38 -12.62
CA LYS A 371 0.51 -24.24 -13.76
C LYS A 371 -0.41 -24.02 -14.98
N ARG A 372 -0.90 -22.79 -15.18
CA ARG A 372 -1.73 -22.38 -16.32
C ARG A 372 -0.92 -21.44 -17.22
N PRO A 373 -0.25 -21.96 -18.27
CA PRO A 373 0.47 -21.11 -19.21
C PRO A 373 -0.49 -20.28 -20.07
N GLY A 374 -0.02 -19.11 -20.54
CA GLY A 374 -0.74 -18.32 -21.54
C GLY A 374 -2.06 -17.71 -21.05
N PHE A 375 -2.18 -17.41 -19.75
CA PHE A 375 -3.37 -16.73 -19.23
C PHE A 375 -3.56 -15.36 -19.90
N PRO A 376 -4.69 -15.10 -20.59
CA PRO A 376 -4.78 -14.00 -21.55
C PRO A 376 -5.33 -12.70 -20.96
N TYR A 377 -5.57 -12.63 -19.64
CA TYR A 377 -6.21 -11.49 -18.99
C TYR A 377 -5.31 -10.84 -17.95
N SER A 378 -5.38 -9.51 -17.85
CA SER A 378 -4.99 -8.77 -16.65
C SER A 378 -5.99 -9.02 -15.50
N GLU A 379 -5.64 -8.59 -14.29
CA GLU A 379 -6.50 -8.79 -13.13
C GLU A 379 -7.84 -8.03 -13.23
N PRO A 380 -7.90 -6.75 -13.68
CA PRO A 380 -9.16 -6.06 -13.90
C PRO A 380 -10.00 -6.69 -15.02
N GLU A 381 -9.38 -7.07 -16.15
CA GLU A 381 -10.09 -7.73 -17.26
C GLU A 381 -10.73 -9.05 -16.82
N PHE A 382 -10.01 -9.82 -16.01
CA PHE A 382 -10.52 -11.08 -15.51
C PHE A 382 -11.65 -10.89 -14.49
N LEU A 383 -11.56 -9.87 -13.63
CA LEU A 383 -12.65 -9.49 -12.72
C LEU A 383 -13.90 -9.09 -13.51
N ILE A 384 -13.75 -8.23 -14.53
CA ILE A 384 -14.85 -7.81 -15.40
C ILE A 384 -15.44 -9.03 -16.11
N SER A 385 -14.61 -9.92 -16.66
CA SER A 385 -15.05 -11.16 -17.29
C SER A 385 -15.83 -12.07 -16.32
N TYR A 386 -15.45 -12.11 -15.04
CA TYR A 386 -16.16 -12.90 -14.04
C TYR A 386 -17.54 -12.31 -13.73
N MET A 387 -17.62 -10.99 -13.56
CA MET A 387 -18.89 -10.28 -13.35
C MET A 387 -19.81 -10.32 -14.58
N ASP A 388 -19.23 -10.35 -15.78
CA ASP A 388 -19.97 -10.44 -17.05
C ASP A 388 -20.72 -11.77 -17.21
N ARG A 389 -20.44 -12.77 -16.38
CA ARG A 389 -21.17 -14.04 -16.38
C ARG A 389 -22.62 -13.91 -15.88
N HIS A 390 -22.94 -12.84 -15.15
CA HIS A 390 -24.33 -12.52 -14.80
C HIS A 390 -25.12 -12.22 -16.08
N GLN A 391 -26.28 -12.84 -16.25
CA GLN A 391 -27.13 -12.65 -17.44
C GLN A 391 -28.10 -11.47 -17.30
N ASP A 392 -28.30 -10.99 -16.07
CA ASP A 392 -29.25 -9.96 -15.72
C ASP A 392 -28.56 -8.61 -15.47
N TRP A 393 -27.81 -8.46 -14.37
CA TRP A 393 -27.18 -7.21 -14.01
C TRP A 393 -25.94 -7.46 -13.15
N ALA A 394 -24.99 -6.54 -13.24
CA ALA A 394 -23.79 -6.54 -12.41
C ALA A 394 -23.23 -5.13 -12.33
N VAL A 395 -22.64 -4.77 -11.20
CA VAL A 395 -21.97 -3.48 -11.02
C VAL A 395 -20.55 -3.70 -10.53
N VAL A 396 -19.61 -3.07 -11.22
CA VAL A 396 -18.22 -2.94 -10.78
C VAL A 396 -17.98 -1.48 -10.40
N VAL A 397 -17.45 -1.25 -9.20
CA VAL A 397 -17.09 0.09 -8.70
C VAL A 397 -15.58 0.16 -8.54
#